data_AF-A9KQ27-F1
#
_entry.id   AF-A9KQ27-F1
#
_cell.length_a   1.000
_cell.length_b   1.000
_cell.length_c   1.000
_cell.angle_alpha   90.00
_cell.angle_beta   90.00
_cell.angle_gamma   90.00
#
_symmetry.space_group_name_H-M   'P 1'
#
loop_
_entity.id
_entity.type
_entity.pdbx_description
1 polymer ?
#
loop_
_entity_poly.entity_id
_entity_poly.type
_entity_poly.pdbx_seq_one_letter_code
_entity_poly.pdbx_strand_id
1 'polypeptide(L)'
;MDEMVSKSESWKDYKPSHESIKNIIKAQINNLFDNQVVIGFYLKRINDECMYKEDGFSGIGEYAYQTYGIEKDRCSWLMRIADKFCKEGSPCLKDEWKPFSISKLRELTYLTDEQLKEVTPNTTVKVIRKMKPKKEKVATSQPKSDVTESKPGISIQVEENRSSGQCIHRTEFICTLSESSKLTTLNGENCSNSCCWNCNRHGACGYECNSSAHRPDMDNRLESVNENAEMIQKEPEIVIEIAENVIEETETVSEQDEITFPCDTCDWDIKGCCNYGSSKLDYCVNGDKWKAKINTESDIIQTEYTEPVQPELPILKNNDQRKNWAENYKAWGEWYHDENIDCHYYKFDFFNGDRLIVEEYLDRETYWGKENRDLHYFHLLQKEKPKYEKNNTYDKKYEHDTTSLSEIVEYLKELQKGRAK
;
A
#
# COMPACT_ATOMS: atom_id res chain seq x y z
N MET A 1 -4.54 -40.81 3.26
CA MET A 1 -5.30 -39.66 3.78
C MET A 1 -6.81 -39.96 3.70
N ASP A 2 -7.21 -41.24 3.62
CA ASP A 2 -8.56 -41.67 3.23
C ASP A 2 -9.33 -42.44 4.33
N GLU A 3 -8.92 -42.31 5.60
CA GLU A 3 -9.61 -42.99 6.71
C GLU A 3 -10.17 -42.03 7.77
N MET A 4 -10.09 -40.72 7.53
CA MET A 4 -10.70 -39.73 8.41
C MET A 4 -11.67 -38.89 7.61
N VAL A 5 -12.93 -38.86 8.06
CA VAL A 5 -14.08 -38.16 7.49
C VAL A 5 -14.89 -38.97 6.46
N SER A 6 -15.21 -40.21 6.84
CA SER A 6 -16.43 -40.90 6.40
C SER A 6 -17.23 -41.34 7.64
N LYS A 7 -17.55 -40.41 8.54
CA LYS A 7 -18.62 -40.57 9.53
C LYS A 7 -19.30 -39.23 9.74
N SER A 8 -20.43 -39.07 9.07
CA SER A 8 -21.41 -38.00 9.26
C SER A 8 -22.18 -38.13 10.59
N GLU A 9 -21.53 -38.59 11.66
CA GLU A 9 -22.18 -38.89 12.93
C GLU A 9 -21.59 -38.05 14.07
N SER A 10 -22.38 -37.07 14.48
CA SER A 10 -22.42 -36.45 15.80
C SER A 10 -21.06 -36.06 16.42
N TRP A 11 -20.55 -34.90 16.02
CA TRP A 11 -19.56 -34.16 16.83
C TRP A 11 -20.02 -33.91 18.28
N LYS A 12 -21.33 -34.05 18.58
CA LYS A 12 -21.88 -33.88 19.94
C LYS A 12 -21.49 -35.03 20.89
N ASP A 13 -21.29 -36.23 20.37
CA ASP A 13 -20.93 -37.41 21.16
C ASP A 13 -19.43 -37.72 21.12
N TYR A 14 -18.69 -37.02 20.25
CA TYR A 14 -17.23 -37.16 20.13
C TYR A 14 -16.52 -36.51 21.32
N LYS A 15 -16.07 -37.35 22.27
CA LYS A 15 -15.30 -36.94 23.46
C LYS A 15 -13.88 -37.51 23.41
N PRO A 16 -12.99 -36.98 22.54
CA PRO A 16 -11.61 -37.45 22.48
C PRO A 16 -10.85 -37.13 23.77
N SER A 17 -9.86 -37.95 24.10
CA SER A 17 -8.97 -37.67 25.24
C SER A 17 -8.12 -36.42 24.98
N HIS A 18 -7.66 -35.75 26.03
CA HIS A 18 -6.74 -34.60 25.92
C HIS A 18 -5.49 -34.92 25.10
N GLU A 19 -4.94 -36.13 25.23
CA GLU A 19 -3.78 -36.57 24.47
C GLU A 19 -4.13 -36.79 22.98
N SER A 20 -5.30 -37.36 22.70
CA SER A 20 -5.81 -37.50 21.33
C SER A 20 -5.99 -36.13 20.65
N ILE A 21 -6.57 -35.15 21.36
CA ILE A 21 -6.74 -33.78 20.85
C ILE A 21 -5.38 -33.16 20.54
N LYS A 22 -4.41 -33.26 21.46
CA LYS A 22 -3.04 -32.76 21.24
C LYS A 22 -2.40 -33.36 20.00
N ASN A 23 -2.56 -34.66 19.78
CA ASN A 23 -1.97 -35.34 18.64
C ASN A 23 -2.67 -34.97 17.33
N ILE A 24 -3.99 -34.78 17.33
CA ILE A 24 -4.74 -34.24 16.19
C ILE A 24 -4.24 -32.84 15.84
N ILE A 25 -4.13 -31.94 16.81
CA ILE A 25 -3.64 -30.57 16.60
C ILE A 25 -2.22 -30.59 16.01
N LYS A 26 -1.30 -31.39 16.58
CA LYS A 26 0.06 -31.54 16.06
C LYS A 26 0.07 -32.06 14.62
N ALA A 27 -0.76 -33.05 14.30
CA ALA A 27 -0.86 -33.60 12.96
C ALA A 27 -1.38 -32.55 11.95
N GLN A 28 -2.38 -31.75 12.33
CA GLN A 28 -2.89 -30.67 11.47
C GLN A 28 -1.87 -29.55 11.27
N ILE A 29 -1.11 -29.18 12.31
CA ILE A 29 0.00 -28.21 12.18
C ILE A 29 1.07 -28.74 11.21
N ASN A 30 1.43 -30.01 11.30
CA ASN A 30 2.38 -30.64 10.38
C ASN A 30 1.82 -30.72 8.95
N ASN A 31 0.53 -31.01 8.79
CA ASN A 31 -0.12 -31.00 7.48
C ASN A 31 -0.11 -29.60 6.86
N LEU A 32 -0.38 -28.54 7.63
CA LEU A 32 -0.25 -27.15 7.17
C LEU A 32 1.17 -26.83 6.70
N PHE A 33 2.18 -27.35 7.40
CA PHE A 33 3.57 -27.23 7.00
C PHE A 33 3.84 -27.96 5.68
N ASP A 34 3.43 -29.21 5.55
CA ASP A 34 3.65 -30.02 4.34
C ASP A 34 2.97 -29.38 3.13
N ASN A 35 1.74 -28.88 3.31
CA ASN A 35 1.01 -28.17 2.26
C ASN A 35 1.77 -26.93 1.78
N GLN A 36 2.44 -26.18 2.68
CA GLN A 36 3.25 -25.04 2.28
C GLN A 36 4.46 -25.46 1.43
N VAL A 37 5.13 -26.56 1.79
CA VAL A 37 6.23 -27.11 1.01
C VAL A 37 5.75 -27.54 -0.39
N VAL A 38 4.62 -28.23 -0.46
CA VAL A 38 3.99 -28.66 -1.71
C VAL A 38 3.63 -27.45 -2.59
N ILE A 39 2.99 -26.42 -2.03
CA ILE A 39 2.66 -25.18 -2.75
C ILE A 39 3.93 -24.53 -3.30
N GLY A 40 4.99 -24.41 -2.48
CA GLY A 40 6.27 -23.85 -2.91
C GLY A 40 6.91 -24.61 -4.06
N PHE A 41 6.82 -25.94 -4.05
CA PHE A 41 7.33 -26.80 -5.12
C PHE A 41 6.61 -26.57 -6.45
N TYR A 42 5.28 -26.52 -6.44
CA TYR A 42 4.52 -26.28 -7.66
C TYR A 42 4.64 -24.84 -8.17
N LEU A 43 4.67 -23.84 -7.28
CA LEU A 43 4.95 -22.45 -7.68
C LEU A 43 6.33 -22.33 -8.33
N LYS A 44 7.34 -23.03 -7.80
CA LYS A 44 8.68 -23.09 -8.41
C LYS A 44 8.63 -23.72 -9.79
N ARG A 45 7.91 -24.84 -9.95
CA ARG A 45 7.76 -25.50 -11.25
C ARG A 45 7.10 -24.59 -12.29
N ILE A 46 5.99 -23.94 -11.93
CA ILE A 46 5.29 -22.96 -12.78
C ILE A 46 6.25 -21.81 -13.15
N ASN A 47 7.07 -21.36 -12.20
CA ASN A 47 8.04 -20.31 -12.44
C ASN A 47 9.15 -20.73 -13.42
N ASP A 48 9.75 -21.90 -13.19
CA ASP A 48 10.87 -22.42 -13.98
C ASP A 48 10.45 -22.75 -15.41
N GLU A 49 9.24 -23.30 -15.58
CA GLU A 49 8.64 -23.62 -16.89
C GLU A 49 7.91 -22.40 -17.51
N CYS A 50 7.86 -21.26 -16.82
CA CYS A 50 7.14 -20.04 -17.24
C CYS A 50 5.66 -20.26 -17.59
N MET A 51 5.00 -21.25 -16.98
CA MET A 51 3.61 -21.64 -17.31
C MET A 51 2.59 -20.52 -17.05
N TYR A 52 2.91 -19.58 -16.16
CA TYR A 52 2.07 -18.40 -15.89
C TYR A 52 1.81 -17.53 -17.14
N LYS A 53 2.62 -17.68 -18.20
CA LYS A 53 2.39 -16.98 -19.48
C LYS A 53 1.21 -17.54 -20.26
N GLU A 54 0.86 -18.80 -20.08
CA GLU A 54 -0.31 -19.43 -20.73
C GLU A 54 -1.60 -18.75 -20.28
N ASP A 55 -1.63 -18.29 -19.02
CA ASP A 55 -2.73 -17.55 -18.42
C ASP A 55 -2.59 -16.01 -18.60
N GLY A 56 -1.64 -15.55 -19.42
CA GLY A 56 -1.47 -14.13 -19.76
C GLY A 56 -0.70 -13.27 -18.74
N PHE A 57 -0.08 -13.88 -17.73
CA PHE A 57 0.66 -13.15 -16.70
C PHE A 57 2.12 -12.87 -17.09
N SER A 58 2.65 -11.75 -16.57
CA SER A 58 4.03 -11.32 -16.82
C SER A 58 5.05 -11.96 -15.87
N GLY A 59 4.60 -12.47 -14.71
CA GLY A 59 5.48 -13.09 -13.72
C GLY A 59 4.74 -13.88 -12.65
N ILE A 60 5.47 -14.82 -12.04
CA ILE A 60 4.93 -15.76 -11.04
C ILE A 60 4.27 -15.06 -9.83
N GLY A 61 4.78 -13.90 -9.42
CA GLY A 61 4.25 -13.20 -8.24
C GLY A 61 2.85 -12.61 -8.45
N GLU A 62 2.57 -12.12 -9.66
CA GLU A 62 1.25 -11.62 -10.05
C GLU A 62 0.28 -12.80 -10.22
N TYR A 63 0.72 -13.84 -10.92
CA TYR A 63 -0.02 -15.09 -11.09
C TYR A 63 -0.44 -15.70 -9.75
N ALA A 64 0.49 -15.83 -8.81
CA ALA A 64 0.22 -16.42 -7.50
C ALA A 64 -0.81 -15.62 -6.70
N TYR A 65 -0.77 -14.29 -6.82
CA TYR A 65 -1.72 -13.40 -6.13
C TYR A 65 -3.10 -13.44 -6.77
N GLN A 66 -3.21 -13.26 -8.09
CA GLN A 66 -4.49 -13.18 -8.78
C GLN A 66 -5.22 -14.53 -8.84
N THR A 67 -4.49 -15.64 -9.01
CA THR A 67 -5.09 -16.98 -9.14
C THR A 67 -5.38 -17.65 -7.79
N TYR A 68 -4.49 -17.45 -6.80
CA TYR A 68 -4.54 -18.20 -5.54
C TYR A 68 -4.58 -17.33 -4.27
N GLY A 69 -4.54 -16.00 -4.39
CA GLY A 69 -4.47 -15.09 -3.23
C GLY A 69 -3.15 -15.17 -2.46
N ILE A 70 -2.07 -15.65 -3.09
CA ILE A 70 -0.75 -15.78 -2.45
C ILE A 70 0.06 -14.51 -2.71
N GLU A 71 0.37 -13.76 -1.64
CA GLU A 71 1.22 -12.56 -1.72
C GLU A 71 2.58 -12.83 -2.35
N LYS A 72 3.12 -11.83 -3.07
CA LYS A 72 4.40 -11.91 -3.79
C LYS A 72 5.57 -12.33 -2.88
N ASP A 73 5.63 -11.79 -1.66
CA ASP A 73 6.67 -12.16 -0.69
C ASP A 73 6.52 -13.63 -0.26
N ARG A 74 5.29 -14.08 -0.04
CA ARG A 74 4.96 -15.46 0.33
C ARG A 74 5.30 -16.43 -0.77
N CYS A 75 4.90 -16.13 -2.01
CA CYS A 75 5.30 -16.86 -3.20
C CYS A 75 6.83 -17.01 -3.26
N SER A 76 7.55 -15.90 -3.07
CA SER A 76 9.01 -15.86 -3.19
C SER A 76 9.74 -16.73 -2.16
N TRP A 77 9.36 -16.69 -0.88
CA TRP A 77 10.07 -17.51 0.12
C TRP A 77 9.63 -18.99 0.10
N LEU A 78 8.39 -19.31 -0.28
CA LEU A 78 7.95 -20.70 -0.45
C LEU A 78 8.75 -21.40 -1.57
N MET A 79 8.94 -20.74 -2.71
CA MET A 79 9.78 -21.27 -3.80
C MET A 79 11.23 -21.49 -3.36
N ARG A 80 11.82 -20.58 -2.56
CA ARG A 80 13.18 -20.74 -2.03
C ARG A 80 13.32 -21.90 -1.06
N ILE A 81 12.30 -22.15 -0.23
CA ILE A 81 12.26 -23.32 0.65
C ILE A 81 12.22 -24.59 -0.19
N ALA A 82 11.37 -24.62 -1.21
CA ALA A 82 11.26 -25.77 -2.10
C ALA A 82 12.60 -26.05 -2.81
N ASP A 83 13.21 -25.02 -3.39
CA ASP A 83 14.49 -25.08 -4.09
C ASP A 83 15.63 -25.65 -3.23
N LYS A 84 15.78 -25.16 -1.99
CA LYS A 84 16.89 -25.57 -1.12
C LYS A 84 16.67 -26.90 -0.38
N PHE A 85 15.46 -27.13 0.12
CA PHE A 85 15.22 -28.13 1.15
C PHE A 85 14.38 -29.32 0.68
N CYS A 86 13.73 -29.25 -0.50
CA CYS A 86 13.03 -30.41 -1.05
C CYS A 86 13.97 -31.44 -1.68
N LYS A 87 13.48 -32.67 -1.77
CA LYS A 87 14.07 -33.71 -2.60
C LYS A 87 13.89 -33.34 -4.07
N GLU A 88 14.88 -33.64 -4.89
CA GLU A 88 14.82 -33.35 -6.31
C GLU A 88 13.61 -34.05 -6.96
N GLY A 89 12.84 -33.31 -7.75
CA GLY A 89 11.62 -33.81 -8.41
C GLY A 89 10.45 -34.18 -7.47
N SER A 90 10.53 -33.87 -6.17
CA SER A 90 9.50 -34.26 -5.19
C SER A 90 9.08 -33.10 -4.30
N PRO A 91 7.78 -32.93 -4.01
CA PRO A 91 7.25 -31.88 -3.13
C PRO A 91 7.46 -32.19 -1.63
N CYS A 92 8.50 -32.96 -1.30
CA CYS A 92 8.80 -33.43 0.05
C CYS A 92 10.18 -32.94 0.50
N LEU A 93 10.31 -32.54 1.77
CA LEU A 93 11.60 -32.18 2.33
C LEU A 93 12.59 -33.37 2.39
N LYS A 94 13.89 -33.07 2.28
CA LYS A 94 14.95 -34.03 2.63
C LYS A 94 14.84 -34.39 4.12
N ASP A 95 15.23 -35.60 4.46
CA ASP A 95 14.97 -36.15 5.80
C ASP A 95 15.66 -35.36 6.92
N GLU A 96 16.81 -34.74 6.62
CA GLU A 96 17.54 -33.83 7.51
C GLU A 96 16.78 -32.53 7.84
N TRP A 97 15.87 -32.05 6.97
CA TRP A 97 15.14 -30.80 7.15
C TRP A 97 13.74 -30.97 7.75
N LYS A 98 13.21 -32.21 7.79
CA LYS A 98 11.89 -32.53 8.38
C LYS A 98 11.73 -32.10 9.85
N PRO A 99 12.75 -32.14 10.73
CA PRO A 99 12.60 -31.70 12.11
C PRO A 99 12.46 -30.18 12.30
N PHE A 100 12.62 -29.37 11.24
CA PHE A 100 12.62 -27.91 11.32
C PHE A 100 11.22 -27.34 11.02
N SER A 101 10.81 -26.30 11.77
CA SER A 101 9.55 -25.59 11.49
C SER A 101 9.66 -24.66 10.27
N ILE A 102 8.54 -24.29 9.65
CA ILE A 102 8.55 -23.52 8.39
C ILE A 102 9.19 -22.14 8.59
N SER A 103 8.87 -21.49 9.70
CA SER A 103 9.46 -20.20 10.08
C SER A 103 10.97 -20.30 10.23
N LYS A 104 11.47 -21.47 10.67
CA LYS A 104 12.91 -21.75 10.75
C LYS A 104 13.50 -21.90 9.35
N LEU A 105 12.91 -22.76 8.51
CA LEU A 105 13.36 -22.98 7.14
C LEU A 105 13.41 -21.67 6.34
N ARG A 106 12.42 -20.79 6.50
CA ARG A 106 12.41 -19.44 5.91
C ARG A 106 13.62 -18.59 6.31
N GLU A 107 14.10 -18.71 7.56
CA GLU A 107 15.28 -17.98 8.00
C GLU A 107 16.55 -18.61 7.41
N LEU A 108 16.57 -19.94 7.25
CA LEU A 108 17.68 -20.72 6.71
C LEU A 108 17.87 -20.56 5.20
N THR A 109 16.85 -20.15 4.44
CA THR A 109 17.00 -19.94 2.98
C THR A 109 18.12 -18.94 2.63
N TYR A 110 18.47 -18.06 3.57
CA TYR A 110 19.49 -17.01 3.40
C TYR A 110 20.89 -17.40 3.88
N LEU A 111 21.08 -18.62 4.38
CA LEU A 111 22.40 -19.12 4.78
C LEU A 111 23.12 -19.84 3.62
N THR A 112 24.44 -19.87 3.68
CA THR A 112 25.28 -20.69 2.78
C THR A 112 25.27 -22.15 3.20
N ASP A 113 25.69 -23.05 2.32
CA ASP A 113 25.71 -24.50 2.58
C ASP A 113 26.66 -24.87 3.73
N GLU A 114 27.74 -24.11 3.94
CA GLU A 114 28.65 -24.26 5.07
C GLU A 114 27.97 -23.88 6.38
N GLN A 115 27.25 -22.75 6.39
CA GLN A 115 26.53 -22.26 7.57
C GLN A 115 25.37 -23.17 7.95
N LEU A 116 24.73 -23.80 6.96
CA LEU A 116 23.65 -24.76 7.17
C LEU A 116 24.12 -26.00 7.95
N LYS A 117 25.38 -26.43 7.80
CA LYS A 117 25.94 -27.57 8.54
C LYS A 117 26.04 -27.34 10.04
N GLU A 118 26.13 -26.09 10.49
CA GLU A 118 26.20 -25.72 11.91
C GLU A 118 24.82 -25.61 12.57
N VAL A 119 23.75 -25.70 11.78
CA VAL A 119 22.38 -25.50 12.27
C VAL A 119 21.73 -26.82 12.65
N THR A 120 21.23 -26.87 13.89
CA THR A 120 20.42 -27.98 14.39
C THR A 120 18.98 -27.50 14.64
N PRO A 121 18.00 -28.40 14.79
CA PRO A 121 16.62 -28.01 15.12
C PRO A 121 16.51 -27.14 16.39
N ASN A 122 17.42 -27.33 17.34
CA ASN A 122 17.47 -26.60 18.61
C ASN A 122 18.18 -25.24 18.50
N THR A 123 18.93 -24.96 17.43
CA THR A 123 19.60 -23.66 17.24
C THR A 123 18.58 -22.54 17.22
N THR A 124 18.65 -21.53 18.10
CA THR A 124 17.61 -20.49 18.18
C THR A 124 17.56 -19.58 16.93
N VAL A 125 16.40 -19.00 16.63
CA VAL A 125 16.25 -18.05 15.49
C VAL A 125 17.20 -16.86 15.65
N LYS A 126 17.45 -16.42 16.89
CA LYS A 126 18.40 -15.34 17.19
C LYS A 126 19.84 -15.69 16.79
N VAL A 127 20.24 -16.95 16.95
CA VAL A 127 21.57 -17.42 16.52
C VAL A 127 21.63 -17.49 14.99
N ILE A 128 20.60 -18.06 14.34
CA ILE A 128 20.51 -18.12 12.87
C ILE A 128 20.58 -16.72 12.24
N ARG A 129 19.89 -15.73 12.82
CA ARG A 129 19.95 -14.33 12.33
C ARG A 129 21.33 -13.69 12.46
N LYS A 130 22.15 -14.13 13.41
CA LYS A 130 23.55 -13.67 13.56
C LYS A 130 24.49 -14.36 12.58
N MET A 131 24.17 -15.59 12.15
CA MET A 131 24.94 -16.34 11.14
C MET A 131 24.72 -15.79 9.73
N LYS A 132 23.58 -15.14 9.47
CA LYS A 132 23.30 -14.56 8.15
C LYS A 132 24.44 -13.65 7.71
N PRO A 133 24.89 -13.77 6.45
CA PRO A 133 25.93 -12.90 5.93
C PRO A 133 25.50 -11.46 6.14
N LYS A 134 26.36 -10.65 6.77
CA LYS A 134 26.16 -9.20 6.80
C LYS A 134 26.06 -8.77 5.34
N LYS A 135 25.03 -8.03 4.97
CA LYS A 135 24.94 -7.42 3.64
C LYS A 135 26.14 -6.50 3.46
N GLU A 136 27.25 -7.01 2.94
CA GLU A 136 28.24 -6.18 2.29
C GLU A 136 27.59 -5.62 1.03
N LYS A 137 27.80 -4.32 0.78
CA LYS A 137 27.42 -3.69 -0.48
C LYS A 137 28.29 -4.29 -1.57
N VAL A 138 27.88 -5.42 -2.12
CA VAL A 138 28.54 -6.04 -3.26
C VAL A 138 27.76 -5.60 -4.51
N ALA A 139 28.45 -4.84 -5.35
CA ALA A 139 28.05 -4.57 -6.73
C ALA A 139 27.76 -5.92 -7.41
N THR A 140 26.56 -6.06 -7.98
CA THR A 140 26.15 -7.26 -8.70
C THR A 140 26.89 -7.34 -10.02
N SER A 141 28.02 -8.05 -10.04
CA SER A 141 28.58 -8.63 -11.25
C SER A 141 28.04 -10.06 -11.39
N GLN A 142 27.10 -10.26 -12.32
CA GLN A 142 26.81 -11.58 -12.87
C GLN A 142 27.88 -11.93 -13.92
N PRO A 143 28.39 -13.18 -13.96
CA PRO A 143 29.34 -13.61 -14.96
C PRO A 143 28.63 -13.79 -16.31
N LYS A 144 29.12 -13.13 -17.36
CA LYS A 144 28.83 -13.47 -18.76
C LYS A 144 29.88 -14.46 -19.25
N SER A 145 29.41 -15.49 -19.93
CA SER A 145 30.21 -16.52 -20.61
C SER A 145 31.16 -15.92 -21.64
N ASP A 146 32.40 -16.37 -21.58
CA ASP A 146 33.51 -16.07 -22.49
C ASP A 146 33.26 -16.72 -23.86
N VAL A 147 33.26 -15.91 -24.93
CA VAL A 147 33.76 -16.33 -26.24
C VAL A 147 34.73 -15.24 -26.69
N THR A 148 36.00 -15.63 -26.74
CA THR A 148 37.16 -14.82 -27.11
C THR A 148 37.23 -14.57 -28.61
N GLU A 149 37.51 -13.32 -29.03
CA GLU A 149 38.51 -13.03 -30.07
C GLU A 149 38.92 -11.53 -30.14
N SER A 150 40.21 -11.29 -29.91
CA SER A 150 41.15 -10.39 -30.62
C SER A 150 40.88 -8.87 -30.83
N LYS A 151 41.62 -8.03 -30.06
CA LYS A 151 42.47 -6.82 -30.40
C LYS A 151 42.13 -5.87 -31.59
N PRO A 152 42.67 -4.62 -31.63
CA PRO A 152 42.92 -3.63 -30.57
C PRO A 152 42.56 -2.17 -30.99
N GLY A 153 42.31 -1.31 -29.99
CA GLY A 153 42.64 0.13 -30.03
C GLY A 153 41.66 1.09 -30.71
N ILE A 154 41.00 1.93 -29.92
CA ILE A 154 40.88 3.39 -30.10
C ILE A 154 40.38 3.96 -28.77
N SER A 155 41.17 4.89 -28.22
CA SER A 155 40.89 5.65 -27.01
C SER A 155 39.85 6.73 -27.28
N ILE A 156 38.68 6.65 -26.65
CA ILE A 156 37.78 7.80 -26.47
C ILE A 156 37.35 7.81 -25.00
N GLN A 157 37.65 8.92 -24.32
CA GLN A 157 37.19 9.20 -22.97
C GLN A 157 35.67 9.29 -22.98
N VAL A 158 34.97 8.45 -22.22
CA VAL A 158 33.52 8.61 -21.99
C VAL A 158 33.35 9.05 -20.55
N GLU A 159 33.02 10.33 -20.40
CA GLU A 159 32.57 10.94 -19.16
C GLU A 159 31.36 10.17 -18.61
N GLU A 160 31.36 9.92 -17.29
CA GLU A 160 30.26 9.29 -16.57
C GLU A 160 28.97 10.10 -16.78
N ASN A 161 28.08 9.59 -17.63
CA ASN A 161 26.80 10.22 -17.94
C ASN A 161 25.84 10.10 -16.75
N ARG A 162 25.93 11.05 -15.82
CA ARG A 162 25.00 11.17 -14.68
C ARG A 162 23.63 11.62 -15.19
N SER A 163 22.57 10.98 -14.72
CA SER A 163 21.20 11.47 -14.92
C SER A 163 21.05 12.80 -14.17
N SER A 164 20.65 13.87 -14.85
CA SER A 164 20.33 15.16 -14.19
C SER A 164 19.13 15.08 -13.25
N GLY A 165 18.41 13.95 -13.21
CA GLY A 165 17.21 13.80 -12.39
C GLY A 165 16.00 14.58 -12.91
N GLN A 166 16.11 15.38 -13.97
CA GLN A 166 15.04 16.22 -14.50
C GLN A 166 14.68 15.84 -15.95
N CYS A 167 13.39 15.96 -16.30
CA CYS A 167 12.91 15.70 -17.65
C CYS A 167 13.33 16.83 -18.61
N ILE A 168 13.78 16.45 -19.81
CA ILE A 168 14.22 17.40 -20.86
C ILE A 168 13.08 18.20 -21.50
N HIS A 169 11.84 17.70 -21.40
CA HIS A 169 10.67 18.36 -21.98
C HIS A 169 9.89 19.19 -20.97
N ARG A 170 9.95 18.82 -19.68
CA ARG A 170 9.20 19.45 -18.59
C ARG A 170 10.01 19.39 -17.30
N THR A 171 10.74 20.46 -17.01
CA THR A 171 11.71 20.52 -15.90
C THR A 171 11.09 20.33 -14.52
N GLU A 172 9.77 20.50 -14.39
CA GLU A 172 8.99 20.24 -13.18
C GLU A 172 8.79 18.74 -12.88
N PHE A 173 9.15 17.86 -13.82
CA PHE A 173 9.08 16.40 -13.64
C PHE A 173 10.47 15.77 -13.52
N ILE A 174 10.55 14.74 -12.67
CA ILE A 174 11.77 13.98 -12.42
C ILE A 174 11.95 12.92 -13.50
N CYS A 175 13.18 12.78 -14.02
CA CYS A 175 13.53 11.79 -15.02
C CYS A 175 14.69 10.92 -14.53
N THR A 176 14.51 9.60 -14.61
CA THR A 176 15.49 8.60 -14.18
C THR A 176 16.41 8.14 -15.31
N LEU A 177 16.16 8.56 -16.55
CA LEU A 177 16.99 8.23 -17.71
C LEU A 177 18.32 8.99 -17.66
N SER A 178 19.39 8.36 -18.18
CA SER A 178 20.66 9.05 -18.46
C SER A 178 20.50 10.06 -19.59
N GLU A 179 21.33 11.10 -19.63
CA GLU A 179 21.23 12.15 -20.67
C GLU A 179 21.28 11.60 -22.10
N SER A 180 22.11 10.58 -22.36
CA SER A 180 22.16 9.91 -23.66
C SER A 180 20.85 9.20 -24.03
N SER A 181 20.17 8.62 -23.05
CA SER A 181 18.93 7.86 -23.24
C SER A 181 17.69 8.74 -23.40
N LYS A 182 17.77 10.01 -22.97
CA LYS A 182 16.70 11.00 -23.18
C LYS A 182 16.60 11.44 -24.65
N LEU A 183 17.70 11.37 -25.39
CA LEU A 183 17.79 11.76 -26.80
C LEU A 183 17.44 10.60 -27.76
N THR A 184 17.31 9.37 -27.25
CA THR A 184 16.96 8.20 -28.06
C THR A 184 15.46 7.94 -27.99
N THR A 185 14.77 8.07 -29.13
CA THR A 185 13.37 7.71 -29.28
C THR A 185 13.26 6.51 -30.22
N LEU A 186 12.49 5.49 -29.85
CA LEU A 186 11.40 4.89 -30.65
C LEU A 186 11.09 3.41 -30.34
N ASN A 187 9.87 3.05 -30.76
CA ASN A 187 9.18 1.75 -30.89
C ASN A 187 8.67 1.04 -29.63
N GLY A 188 9.00 1.51 -28.43
CA GLY A 188 8.40 0.97 -27.21
C GLY A 188 8.81 -0.47 -26.87
N GLU A 189 9.86 -0.98 -27.52
CA GLU A 189 10.45 -2.29 -27.20
C GLU A 189 11.39 -2.22 -25.99
N ASN A 190 11.85 -1.01 -25.63
CA ASN A 190 12.72 -0.79 -24.48
C ASN A 190 12.38 0.51 -23.71
N CYS A 191 11.23 0.51 -23.02
CA CYS A 191 10.76 1.66 -22.23
C CYS A 191 11.68 2.02 -21.04
N SER A 192 12.63 1.16 -20.68
CA SER A 192 13.55 1.39 -19.56
C SER A 192 14.73 2.30 -19.92
N ASN A 193 15.08 2.41 -21.21
CA ASN A 193 16.25 3.16 -21.68
C ASN A 193 15.93 4.12 -22.84
N SER A 194 14.67 4.53 -23.01
CA SER A 194 14.27 5.43 -24.10
C SER A 194 13.15 6.38 -23.65
N CYS A 195 13.19 7.62 -24.15
CA CYS A 195 12.21 8.63 -23.80
C CYS A 195 10.83 8.31 -24.40
N CYS A 196 9.78 8.34 -23.57
CA CYS A 196 8.40 8.07 -24.00
C CYS A 196 7.75 9.26 -24.73
N TRP A 197 8.36 10.46 -24.69
CA TRP A 197 7.75 11.72 -25.14
C TRP A 197 7.30 11.68 -26.61
N ASN A 198 8.09 11.04 -27.48
CA ASN A 198 7.77 10.86 -28.91
C ASN A 198 7.40 9.40 -29.23
N CYS A 199 6.86 8.64 -28.28
CA CYS A 199 6.47 7.24 -28.51
C CYS A 199 5.15 7.15 -29.30
N ASN A 200 5.15 6.32 -30.34
CA ASN A 200 4.00 6.12 -31.22
C ASN A 200 2.80 5.39 -30.56
N ARG A 201 2.97 4.86 -29.33
CA ARG A 201 1.91 4.18 -28.56
C ARG A 201 1.28 5.07 -27.48
N HIS A 202 1.41 6.39 -27.60
CA HIS A 202 0.84 7.33 -26.65
C HIS A 202 -0.65 7.10 -26.42
N GLY A 203 -1.11 7.30 -25.17
CA GLY A 203 -2.51 7.20 -24.78
C GLY A 203 -3.03 5.77 -24.66
N ALA A 204 -2.36 4.80 -25.28
CA ALA A 204 -2.66 3.37 -25.20
C ALA A 204 -1.59 2.54 -24.46
N CYS A 205 -0.49 3.17 -24.03
CA CYS A 205 0.62 2.49 -23.36
C CYS A 205 0.51 2.60 -21.83
N GLY A 206 0.32 1.48 -21.14
CA GLY A 206 0.28 1.42 -19.66
C GLY A 206 1.62 1.70 -18.95
N TYR A 207 2.70 1.91 -19.70
CA TYR A 207 4.05 2.20 -19.19
C TYR A 207 4.53 3.61 -19.58
N GLU A 208 3.64 4.49 -20.02
CA GLU A 208 3.98 5.88 -20.34
C GLU A 208 4.46 6.64 -19.09
N CYS A 209 5.56 7.39 -19.22
CA CYS A 209 6.08 8.16 -18.09
C CYS A 209 5.19 9.38 -17.80
N ASN A 210 5.17 9.81 -16.54
CA ASN A 210 4.25 10.85 -16.06
C ASN A 210 4.35 12.18 -16.85
N SER A 211 5.56 12.56 -17.29
CA SER A 211 5.76 13.75 -18.13
C SER A 211 5.08 13.61 -19.50
N SER A 212 5.17 12.43 -20.13
CA SER A 212 4.61 12.16 -21.46
C SER A 212 3.09 12.02 -21.44
N ALA A 213 2.56 11.37 -20.40
CA ALA A 213 1.11 11.16 -20.21
C ALA A 213 0.33 12.48 -20.09
N HIS A 214 0.98 13.56 -19.65
CA HIS A 214 0.37 14.88 -19.45
C HIS A 214 0.90 15.94 -20.43
N ARG A 215 1.33 15.54 -21.63
CA ARG A 215 1.71 16.53 -22.64
C ARG A 215 0.49 17.41 -22.98
N PRO A 216 0.65 18.72 -23.14
CA PRO A 216 -0.42 19.53 -23.70
C PRO A 216 -0.70 19.06 -25.13
N ASP A 217 -1.98 18.94 -25.51
CA ASP A 217 -2.35 18.63 -26.89
C ASP A 217 -1.74 19.68 -27.82
N MET A 218 -1.00 19.22 -28.83
CA MET A 218 -0.43 20.12 -29.83
C MET A 218 -1.53 20.59 -30.78
N ASP A 219 -2.19 21.70 -30.42
CA ASP A 219 -2.65 22.68 -31.40
C ASP A 219 -1.93 24.01 -31.20
N ASN A 220 -0.65 24.04 -31.59
CA ASN A 220 0.01 25.21 -32.18
C ASN A 220 1.43 24.85 -32.62
N ARG A 221 1.57 24.40 -33.87
CA ARG A 221 2.81 24.56 -34.61
C ARG A 221 2.83 25.99 -35.17
N LEU A 222 3.38 26.94 -34.43
CA LEU A 222 3.84 28.18 -35.03
C LEU A 222 5.24 27.95 -35.57
N GLU A 223 5.27 27.52 -36.84
CA GLU A 223 6.34 27.88 -37.75
C GLU A 223 6.49 29.41 -37.74
N SER A 224 7.64 29.90 -37.32
CA SER A 224 8.05 31.27 -37.58
C SER A 224 9.03 31.28 -38.75
N VAL A 225 8.54 31.16 -39.99
CA VAL A 225 9.24 31.73 -41.17
C VAL A 225 8.23 32.13 -42.26
N ASN A 226 8.12 33.45 -42.44
CA ASN A 226 7.82 34.24 -43.65
C ASN A 226 6.50 34.10 -44.45
N GLU A 227 5.80 35.24 -44.42
CA GLU A 227 5.38 36.10 -45.56
C GLU A 227 4.38 35.59 -46.62
N ASN A 228 3.27 36.35 -46.66
CA ASN A 228 2.41 36.73 -47.80
C ASN A 228 1.28 35.78 -48.28
N ALA A 229 0.07 36.37 -48.27
CA ALA A 229 -0.98 36.35 -49.32
C ALA A 229 -2.39 35.84 -48.90
N GLU A 230 -3.26 36.83 -48.63
CA GLU A 230 -4.64 37.04 -49.10
C GLU A 230 -5.65 35.89 -49.41
N MET A 231 -6.85 36.09 -48.80
CA MET A 231 -8.21 36.13 -49.41
C MET A 231 -9.14 34.89 -49.49
N ILE A 232 -10.41 35.13 -49.03
CA ILE A 232 -11.73 34.72 -49.63
C ILE A 232 -12.22 33.27 -49.31
N GLN A 233 -13.49 32.88 -49.00
CA GLN A 233 -14.87 33.44 -49.02
C GLN A 233 -15.85 32.61 -48.14
N LYS A 234 -16.86 33.30 -47.58
CA LYS A 234 -18.27 33.00 -47.15
C LYS A 234 -18.90 31.57 -47.17
N GLU A 235 -19.57 31.23 -46.03
CA GLU A 235 -21.02 30.90 -45.77
C GLU A 235 -21.93 30.26 -46.85
N PRO A 236 -23.06 29.54 -46.54
CA PRO A 236 -24.04 29.92 -45.49
C PRO A 236 -24.81 28.81 -44.72
N GLU A 237 -25.59 29.31 -43.75
CA GLU A 237 -26.61 28.69 -42.88
C GLU A 237 -27.81 28.04 -43.60
N ILE A 238 -28.53 27.17 -42.87
CA ILE A 238 -29.95 26.87 -43.11
C ILE A 238 -30.72 27.04 -41.80
N VAL A 239 -31.71 27.93 -41.84
CA VAL A 239 -32.69 28.28 -40.81
C VAL A 239 -33.98 27.49 -41.05
N ILE A 240 -34.64 26.97 -40.01
CA ILE A 240 -36.11 26.81 -40.00
C ILE A 240 -36.66 27.19 -38.62
N GLU A 241 -37.70 28.04 -38.67
CA GLU A 241 -38.37 28.75 -37.58
C GLU A 241 -39.45 27.94 -36.84
N ILE A 242 -39.45 28.10 -35.52
CA ILE A 242 -40.54 28.42 -34.56
C ILE A 242 -41.96 27.87 -34.78
N ALA A 243 -42.54 27.31 -33.71
CA ALA A 243 -43.94 27.57 -33.34
C ALA A 243 -44.12 27.54 -31.81
N GLU A 244 -44.48 28.70 -31.25
CA GLU A 244 -45.01 28.85 -29.89
C GLU A 244 -46.48 28.41 -29.84
N ASN A 245 -46.94 27.92 -28.69
CA ASN A 245 -48.32 28.09 -28.25
C ASN A 245 -48.41 28.11 -26.71
N VAL A 246 -49.13 29.12 -26.26
CA VAL A 246 -49.53 29.49 -24.89
C VAL A 246 -50.74 28.63 -24.46
N ILE A 247 -50.93 28.39 -23.15
CA ILE A 247 -52.16 28.63 -22.38
C ILE A 247 -52.09 28.02 -20.95
N GLU A 248 -52.14 28.95 -19.99
CA GLU A 248 -52.90 29.07 -18.74
C GLU A 248 -52.66 28.18 -17.49
N GLU A 249 -52.72 28.93 -16.39
CA GLU A 249 -52.47 28.68 -14.98
C GLU A 249 -53.56 27.87 -14.29
N THR A 250 -53.18 27.10 -13.26
CA THR A 250 -53.91 27.06 -11.98
C THR A 250 -52.94 26.72 -10.85
N GLU A 251 -52.89 27.60 -9.85
CA GLU A 251 -52.11 27.49 -8.60
C GLU A 251 -52.55 26.32 -7.71
N THR A 252 -51.57 25.62 -7.12
CA THR A 252 -51.68 25.05 -5.76
C THR A 252 -50.31 25.02 -5.09
N VAL A 253 -50.23 25.66 -3.93
CA VAL A 253 -49.06 25.86 -3.07
C VAL A 253 -48.60 24.57 -2.38
N SER A 254 -47.31 24.24 -2.44
CA SER A 254 -46.59 23.56 -1.36
C SER A 254 -45.07 23.67 -1.53
N GLU A 255 -44.45 24.43 -0.63
CA GLU A 255 -43.10 24.31 -0.06
C GLU A 255 -42.13 23.34 -0.73
N GLN A 256 -41.34 23.84 -1.69
CA GLN A 256 -39.93 23.46 -1.87
C GLN A 256 -39.20 24.69 -2.38
N ASP A 257 -38.29 25.24 -1.58
CA ASP A 257 -37.33 26.22 -2.06
C ASP A 257 -36.46 25.55 -3.14
N GLU A 258 -36.82 25.76 -4.40
CA GLU A 258 -35.98 25.46 -5.57
C GLU A 258 -34.72 26.32 -5.47
N ILE A 259 -33.67 25.77 -4.87
CA ILE A 259 -32.34 26.34 -4.96
C ILE A 259 -31.83 26.10 -6.38
N THR A 260 -32.01 27.09 -7.24
CA THR A 260 -31.40 27.13 -8.57
C THR A 260 -29.90 27.39 -8.41
N PHE A 261 -29.06 26.44 -8.82
CA PHE A 261 -27.60 26.61 -8.85
C PHE A 261 -27.13 26.98 -10.26
N PRO A 262 -26.78 28.24 -10.56
CA PRO A 262 -26.13 28.58 -11.82
C PRO A 262 -24.69 28.03 -11.83
N CYS A 263 -24.33 27.32 -12.89
CA CYS A 263 -22.96 26.90 -13.18
C CYS A 263 -22.13 28.12 -13.58
N ASP A 264 -21.14 28.51 -12.78
CA ASP A 264 -20.24 29.65 -13.06
C ASP A 264 -19.20 29.38 -14.18
N THR A 265 -19.28 28.25 -14.89
CA THR A 265 -18.23 27.81 -15.82
C THR A 265 -18.70 27.54 -17.26
N CYS A 266 -19.97 27.72 -17.59
CA CYS A 266 -20.41 27.72 -19.00
C CYS A 266 -21.50 28.78 -19.25
N ASP A 267 -21.23 29.72 -20.16
CA ASP A 267 -22.21 30.72 -20.68
C ASP A 267 -23.24 30.09 -21.64
N TRP A 268 -23.71 28.87 -21.35
CA TRP A 268 -24.73 28.20 -22.16
C TRP A 268 -26.07 28.20 -21.45
N ASP A 269 -27.08 28.64 -22.18
CA ASP A 269 -28.47 28.74 -21.80
C ASP A 269 -29.08 27.36 -21.51
N ILE A 270 -30.00 27.36 -20.54
CA ILE A 270 -30.52 26.25 -19.72
C ILE A 270 -31.07 25.02 -20.50
N LYS A 271 -31.10 25.05 -21.84
CA LYS A 271 -31.61 23.94 -22.67
C LYS A 271 -30.55 22.98 -23.21
N GLY A 272 -29.28 23.13 -22.82
CA GLY A 272 -28.17 22.31 -23.32
C GLY A 272 -27.30 21.59 -22.28
N CYS A 273 -27.62 21.67 -20.98
CA CYS A 273 -26.77 21.07 -19.95
C CYS A 273 -27.22 19.65 -19.57
N CYS A 274 -26.28 18.71 -19.67
CA CYS A 274 -26.43 17.28 -19.42
C CYS A 274 -26.63 16.97 -17.94
N ASN A 275 -27.86 17.15 -17.46
CA ASN A 275 -28.28 16.67 -16.15
C ASN A 275 -28.99 15.31 -16.29
N TYR A 276 -28.29 14.23 -15.95
CA TYR A 276 -28.91 12.95 -15.60
C TYR A 276 -28.41 12.54 -14.22
N GLY A 277 -29.30 12.66 -13.23
CA GLY A 277 -29.13 12.05 -11.92
C GLY A 277 -29.40 13.00 -10.75
N SER A 278 -30.50 12.77 -10.04
CA SER A 278 -30.96 13.56 -8.89
C SER A 278 -30.13 13.28 -7.61
N SER A 279 -28.84 12.98 -7.71
CA SER A 279 -28.00 12.56 -6.59
C SER A 279 -26.69 13.36 -6.46
N LYS A 280 -26.18 13.49 -5.23
CA LYS A 280 -25.02 14.31 -4.87
C LYS A 280 -23.67 13.77 -5.40
N LEU A 281 -23.66 12.67 -6.16
CA LEU A 281 -22.45 11.97 -6.61
C LEU A 281 -22.27 11.91 -8.13
N ASP A 282 -23.12 12.58 -8.90
CA ASP A 282 -22.99 12.59 -10.36
C ASP A 282 -21.97 13.66 -10.82
N TYR A 283 -20.87 13.21 -11.46
CA TYR A 283 -19.76 14.04 -11.93
C TYR A 283 -19.97 14.50 -13.39
N CYS A 284 -19.56 15.74 -13.70
CA CYS A 284 -19.53 16.29 -15.06
C CYS A 284 -18.49 15.55 -15.93
N VAL A 285 -18.87 15.18 -17.17
CA VAL A 285 -18.09 14.32 -18.07
C VAL A 285 -16.87 15.03 -18.71
N ASN A 286 -16.71 16.34 -18.53
CA ASN A 286 -15.55 17.09 -19.02
C ASN A 286 -14.65 17.54 -17.87
N GLY A 287 -13.85 16.61 -17.34
CA GLY A 287 -12.46 16.80 -16.94
C GLY A 287 -12.02 17.83 -15.88
N ASP A 288 -12.83 18.82 -15.51
CA ASP A 288 -12.42 19.86 -14.57
C ASP A 288 -13.11 19.69 -13.23
N LYS A 289 -12.28 19.49 -12.20
CA LYS A 289 -12.69 19.32 -10.80
C LYS A 289 -13.57 20.51 -10.39
N TRP A 290 -14.83 20.22 -10.07
CA TRP A 290 -15.72 21.16 -9.41
C TRP A 290 -14.99 21.82 -8.23
N LYS A 291 -14.87 23.15 -8.25
CA LYS A 291 -14.42 23.95 -7.12
C LYS A 291 -15.64 24.66 -6.55
N ALA A 292 -16.08 24.25 -5.37
CA ALA A 292 -17.07 25.02 -4.62
C ALA A 292 -16.59 26.47 -4.48
N LYS A 293 -17.40 27.45 -4.89
CA LYS A 293 -17.29 28.79 -4.32
C LYS A 293 -17.68 28.65 -2.85
N ILE A 294 -16.70 28.76 -1.96
CA ILE A 294 -16.97 28.87 -0.52
C ILE A 294 -17.62 30.24 -0.33
N ASN A 295 -18.94 30.28 -0.25
CA ASN A 295 -19.64 31.44 0.29
C ASN A 295 -19.38 31.45 1.80
N THR A 296 -18.48 32.33 2.21
CA THR A 296 -18.27 32.71 3.60
C THR A 296 -19.57 33.30 4.17
N GLU A 297 -19.98 32.74 5.31
CA GLU A 297 -20.86 33.29 6.37
C GLU A 297 -22.15 32.54 6.74
N SER A 298 -22.34 31.29 6.30
CA SER A 298 -23.27 30.38 7.02
C SER A 298 -22.87 28.94 6.74
N ASP A 299 -22.87 28.10 7.78
CA ASP A 299 -22.44 26.69 7.83
C ASP A 299 -20.95 26.41 8.04
N ILE A 300 -20.23 27.35 8.64
CA ILE A 300 -19.26 26.94 9.67
C ILE A 300 -20.10 26.83 10.94
N ILE A 301 -20.61 25.62 11.24
CA ILE A 301 -20.84 25.26 12.64
C ILE A 301 -19.43 25.24 13.23
N GLN A 302 -18.98 26.40 13.71
CA GLN A 302 -17.88 26.50 14.64
C GLN A 302 -18.47 25.90 15.91
N THR A 303 -18.48 24.57 16.00
CA THR A 303 -18.49 23.93 17.31
C THR A 303 -17.25 24.49 17.99
N GLU A 304 -17.44 25.39 18.94
CA GLU A 304 -16.39 25.77 19.86
C GLU A 304 -15.98 24.49 20.60
N TYR A 305 -15.05 23.76 20.01
CA TYR A 305 -14.50 22.54 20.58
C TYR A 305 -13.57 23.00 21.69
N THR A 306 -14.11 23.17 22.89
CA THR A 306 -13.30 23.35 24.09
C THR A 306 -12.54 22.06 24.32
N GLU A 307 -11.23 22.04 23.99
CA GLU A 307 -10.39 20.89 24.31
C GLU A 307 -10.49 20.61 25.82
N PRO A 308 -10.67 19.33 26.22
CA PRO A 308 -10.71 18.98 27.63
C PRO A 308 -9.40 19.39 28.30
N VAL A 309 -9.49 19.93 29.52
CA VAL A 309 -8.31 20.26 30.31
C VAL A 309 -7.62 18.97 30.72
N GLN A 310 -6.50 18.67 30.05
CA GLN A 310 -5.72 17.47 30.31
C GLN A 310 -5.06 17.53 31.71
N PRO A 311 -5.09 16.44 32.51
CA PRO A 311 -4.41 16.39 33.78
C PRO A 311 -2.87 16.34 33.63
N GLU A 312 -2.15 16.78 34.67
CA GLU A 312 -0.69 16.61 34.71
C GLU A 312 -0.29 15.14 34.84
N LEU A 313 0.82 14.75 34.18
CA LEU A 313 1.39 13.41 34.31
C LEU A 313 1.95 13.21 35.73
N PRO A 314 1.38 12.32 36.58
CA PRO A 314 1.90 12.05 37.91
C PRO A 314 3.29 11.43 37.87
N ILE A 315 4.02 11.50 39.00
CA ILE A 315 5.32 10.82 39.15
C ILE A 315 5.07 9.32 39.38
N LEU A 316 5.47 8.49 38.40
CA LEU A 316 5.24 7.05 38.40
C LEU A 316 6.56 6.35 38.73
N LYS A 317 6.65 5.69 39.89
CA LYS A 317 7.91 5.13 40.41
C LYS A 317 8.16 3.70 39.92
N ASN A 318 7.13 2.89 39.78
CA ASN A 318 7.24 1.47 39.41
C ASN A 318 6.40 1.12 38.15
N ASN A 319 6.55 -0.12 37.66
CA ASN A 319 5.88 -0.54 36.42
C ASN A 319 4.36 -0.64 36.60
N ASP A 320 3.90 -1.06 37.78
CA ASP A 320 2.47 -1.23 38.07
C ASP A 320 1.76 0.13 38.07
N GLN A 321 2.37 1.17 38.63
CA GLN A 321 1.88 2.53 38.57
C GLN A 321 1.77 3.03 37.12
N ARG A 322 2.76 2.73 36.27
CA ARG A 322 2.73 3.10 34.84
C ARG A 322 1.63 2.37 34.09
N LYS A 323 1.45 1.09 34.37
CA LYS A 323 0.40 0.26 33.81
C LYS A 323 -0.99 0.79 34.19
N ASN A 324 -1.22 0.97 35.49
CA ASN A 324 -2.49 1.45 36.02
C ASN A 324 -2.82 2.86 35.52
N TRP A 325 -1.82 3.74 35.39
CA TRP A 325 -2.05 5.08 34.82
C TRP A 325 -2.47 5.02 33.35
N ALA A 326 -1.82 4.18 32.54
CA ALA A 326 -2.17 4.02 31.14
C ALA A 326 -3.55 3.38 30.95
N GLU A 327 -3.92 2.40 31.78
CA GLU A 327 -5.25 1.76 31.78
C GLU A 327 -6.34 2.69 32.31
N ASN A 328 -6.00 3.68 33.15
CA ASN A 328 -6.92 4.71 33.64
C ASN A 328 -7.02 5.92 32.71
N TYR A 329 -7.06 5.68 31.40
CA TYR A 329 -7.11 6.73 30.36
C TYR A 329 -8.37 7.59 30.41
N LYS A 330 -9.47 7.06 30.95
CA LYS A 330 -10.74 7.80 31.12
C LYS A 330 -10.58 9.02 32.03
N ALA A 331 -9.63 8.97 32.97
CA ALA A 331 -9.32 10.10 33.85
C ALA A 331 -8.64 11.28 33.12
N TRP A 332 -8.20 11.10 31.87
CA TRP A 332 -7.63 12.18 31.06
C TRP A 332 -8.70 13.11 30.48
N GLY A 333 -9.97 12.67 30.50
CA GLY A 333 -11.07 13.32 29.81
C GLY A 333 -11.23 12.77 28.39
N GLU A 334 -12.47 12.63 27.95
CA GLU A 334 -12.79 12.27 26.57
C GLU A 334 -12.38 13.40 25.64
N TRP A 335 -11.63 13.07 24.59
CA TRP A 335 -11.12 14.05 23.63
C TRP A 335 -12.07 14.21 22.45
N TYR A 336 -12.54 13.10 21.89
CA TYR A 336 -13.39 13.09 20.71
C TYR A 336 -14.22 11.81 20.71
N HIS A 337 -15.48 11.90 20.32
CA HIS A 337 -16.34 10.75 20.08
C HIS A 337 -16.83 10.80 18.65
N ASP A 338 -16.69 9.68 17.93
CA ASP A 338 -17.23 9.52 16.59
C ASP A 338 -18.50 8.70 16.64
N GLU A 339 -19.65 9.37 16.50
CA GLU A 339 -20.97 8.73 16.50
C GLU A 339 -21.17 7.80 15.28
N ASN A 340 -20.47 8.03 14.16
CA ASN A 340 -20.68 7.25 12.93
C ASN A 340 -20.07 5.85 13.01
N ILE A 341 -19.01 5.70 13.81
CA ILE A 341 -18.29 4.43 14.02
C ILE A 341 -18.36 3.94 15.47
N ASP A 342 -19.10 4.67 16.33
CA ASP A 342 -19.29 4.40 17.76
C ASP A 342 -17.94 4.18 18.48
N CYS A 343 -17.07 5.18 18.39
CA CYS A 343 -15.71 5.11 18.92
C CYS A 343 -15.38 6.31 19.80
N HIS A 344 -14.86 6.06 21.00
CA HIS A 344 -14.42 7.08 21.94
C HIS A 344 -12.90 7.20 21.91
N TYR A 345 -12.41 8.43 21.73
CA TYR A 345 -11.00 8.74 21.71
C TYR A 345 -10.61 9.53 22.95
N TYR A 346 -9.53 9.07 23.59
CA TYR A 346 -8.87 9.77 24.70
C TYR A 346 -7.47 10.16 24.25
N LYS A 347 -7.00 11.33 24.66
CA LYS A 347 -5.70 11.89 24.25
C LYS A 347 -4.90 12.32 25.46
N PHE A 348 -3.60 12.01 25.45
CA PHE A 348 -2.61 12.57 26.35
C PHE A 348 -1.41 13.10 25.57
N ASP A 349 -1.24 14.42 25.57
CA ASP A 349 -0.09 15.15 25.04
C ASP A 349 1.03 15.21 26.08
N PHE A 350 2.21 14.68 25.73
CA PHE A 350 3.39 14.69 26.61
C PHE A 350 4.22 15.97 26.40
N PHE A 351 5.01 16.34 27.41
CA PHE A 351 5.83 17.56 27.39
C PHE A 351 6.92 17.57 26.30
N ASN A 352 7.33 16.39 25.81
CA ASN A 352 8.30 16.28 24.72
C ASN A 352 7.65 16.36 23.32
N GLY A 353 6.33 16.58 23.26
CA GLY A 353 5.57 16.69 22.03
C GLY A 353 5.07 15.37 21.45
N ASP A 354 5.35 14.24 22.10
CA ASP A 354 4.72 12.95 21.78
C ASP A 354 3.27 12.94 22.24
N ARG A 355 2.48 12.01 21.70
CA ARG A 355 1.07 11.85 22.04
C ARG A 355 0.70 10.39 22.25
N LEU A 356 -0.10 10.12 23.27
CA LEU A 356 -0.77 8.83 23.44
C LEU A 356 -2.27 9.01 23.16
N ILE A 357 -2.80 8.19 22.26
CA ILE A 357 -4.24 8.14 21.96
C ILE A 357 -4.77 6.78 22.41
N VAL A 358 -5.95 6.75 23.02
CA VAL A 358 -6.69 5.51 23.28
C VAL A 358 -7.97 5.55 22.47
N GLU A 359 -8.14 4.50 21.66
CA GLU A 359 -9.34 4.23 20.88
C GLU A 359 -10.16 3.19 21.66
N GLU A 360 -11.34 3.57 22.16
CA GLU A 360 -12.25 2.73 22.94
C GLU A 360 -13.54 2.45 22.18
N TYR A 361 -14.00 1.21 22.30
CA TYR A 361 -15.21 0.67 21.72
C TYR A 361 -16.01 -0.02 22.82
N LEU A 362 -17.18 0.53 23.15
CA LEU A 362 -17.99 0.03 24.26
C LEU A 362 -18.83 -1.19 23.86
N ASP A 363 -19.11 -2.09 24.79
CA ASP A 363 -20.10 -3.18 24.61
C ASP A 363 -19.91 -4.02 23.33
N ARG A 364 -18.67 -4.31 22.93
CA ARG A 364 -18.39 -5.04 21.69
C ARG A 364 -18.60 -6.54 21.85
N GLU A 365 -19.45 -7.12 21.00
CA GLU A 365 -19.54 -8.55 20.80
C GLU A 365 -18.25 -9.04 20.10
N THR A 366 -17.64 -10.08 20.65
CA THR A 366 -16.46 -10.69 20.02
C THR A 366 -16.84 -12.05 19.47
N TYR A 367 -16.31 -12.40 18.30
CA TYR A 367 -16.61 -13.67 17.61
C TYR A 367 -16.46 -14.94 18.49
N TRP A 368 -15.62 -14.87 19.54
CA TRP A 368 -15.36 -15.98 20.46
C TRP A 368 -15.89 -15.77 21.88
N GLY A 369 -16.40 -14.57 22.21
CA GLY A 369 -16.87 -14.20 23.55
C GLY A 369 -18.35 -14.50 23.73
N LYS A 370 -18.75 -14.94 24.93
CA LYS A 370 -20.17 -15.11 25.28
C LYS A 370 -20.79 -13.83 25.87
N GLU A 371 -19.95 -12.86 26.20
CA GLU A 371 -20.33 -11.61 26.85
C GLU A 371 -19.69 -10.47 26.07
N ASN A 372 -20.43 -9.38 25.95
CA ASN A 372 -19.92 -8.14 25.40
C ASN A 372 -18.91 -7.53 26.38
N ARG A 373 -17.92 -6.84 25.83
CA ARG A 373 -16.92 -6.15 26.63
C ARG A 373 -16.41 -4.91 25.91
N ASP A 374 -15.93 -3.97 26.71
CA ASP A 374 -15.23 -2.81 26.17
C ASP A 374 -13.88 -3.27 25.58
N LEU A 375 -13.58 -2.81 24.37
CA LEU A 375 -12.29 -2.98 23.73
C LEU A 375 -11.58 -1.64 23.69
N HIS A 376 -10.28 -1.63 23.91
CA HIS A 376 -9.49 -0.42 23.75
C HIS A 376 -8.12 -0.72 23.16
N TYR A 377 -7.63 0.21 22.35
CA TYR A 377 -6.36 0.14 21.64
C TYR A 377 -5.55 1.40 21.91
N PHE A 378 -4.28 1.23 22.23
CA PHE A 378 -3.39 2.37 22.47
C PHE A 378 -2.62 2.73 21.20
N HIS A 379 -2.39 4.01 20.95
CA HIS A 379 -1.61 4.49 19.81
C HIS A 379 -0.60 5.55 20.31
N LEU A 380 0.65 5.12 20.50
CA LEU A 380 1.74 6.02 20.87
C LEU A 380 2.35 6.63 19.62
N LEU A 381 2.22 7.96 19.49
CA LEU A 381 2.72 8.80 18.41
C LEU A 381 3.98 9.51 18.88
N GLN A 382 5.14 8.98 18.50
CA GLN A 382 6.44 9.51 18.88
C GLN A 382 6.96 10.47 17.82
N LYS A 383 7.38 11.67 18.21
CA LYS A 383 8.14 12.61 17.39
C LYS A 383 9.58 12.19 17.27
N GLU A 384 10.19 12.58 16.16
CA GLU A 384 11.61 12.33 15.87
C GLU A 384 12.04 10.86 16.10
N LYS A 385 11.12 9.90 15.87
CA LYS A 385 11.39 8.48 16.04
C LYS A 385 12.48 8.06 15.05
N PRO A 386 13.58 7.42 15.50
CA PRO A 386 14.66 7.04 14.61
C PRO A 386 14.17 6.02 13.58
N LYS A 387 14.52 6.25 12.32
CA LYS A 387 14.35 5.26 11.25
C LYS A 387 15.39 4.15 11.40
N TYR A 388 15.14 3.03 10.72
CA TYR A 388 16.12 1.95 10.61
C TYR A 388 17.42 2.43 9.93
N GLU A 389 17.30 3.36 8.98
CA GLU A 389 18.43 4.06 8.38
C GLU A 389 19.07 5.01 9.38
N LYS A 390 20.39 4.93 9.54
CA LYS A 390 21.14 5.79 10.48
C LYS A 390 20.98 7.26 10.09
N ASN A 391 20.79 8.11 11.10
CA ASN A 391 20.71 9.58 11.01
C ASN A 391 19.44 10.15 10.35
N ASN A 392 18.35 9.40 10.32
CA ASN A 392 17.05 9.93 9.91
C ASN A 392 15.99 9.64 10.97
N THR A 393 15.07 10.57 11.15
CA THR A 393 13.95 10.47 12.09
C THR A 393 12.63 10.71 11.36
N TYR A 394 11.52 10.35 11.99
CA TYR A 394 10.18 10.70 11.51
C TYR A 394 9.21 10.84 12.67
N ASP A 395 8.18 11.64 12.46
CA ASP A 395 7.06 11.73 13.38
C ASP A 395 6.09 10.60 13.06
N LYS A 396 5.88 9.69 14.02
CA LYS A 396 4.92 8.60 13.87
C LYS A 396 3.52 9.18 13.81
N LYS A 397 2.81 8.91 12.71
CA LYS A 397 1.41 9.30 12.52
C LYS A 397 0.47 8.24 13.08
N TYR A 398 -0.79 8.62 13.26
CA TYR A 398 -1.82 7.68 13.66
C TYR A 398 -2.00 6.60 12.59
N GLU A 399 -2.00 5.35 13.03
CA GLU A 399 -2.19 4.14 12.25
C GLU A 399 -3.06 3.19 13.09
N HIS A 400 -3.78 2.28 12.44
CA HIS A 400 -4.65 1.31 13.13
C HIS A 400 -3.85 0.31 14.01
N ASP A 401 -2.52 0.29 13.90
CA ASP A 401 -1.66 -0.54 14.71
C ASP A 401 -1.67 -0.11 16.18
N THR A 402 -1.99 -1.06 17.06
CA THR A 402 -2.01 -0.86 18.50
C THR A 402 -0.62 -0.96 19.13
N THR A 403 -0.35 -0.11 20.11
CA THR A 403 0.85 -0.08 20.92
C THR A 403 0.63 -0.93 22.16
N SER A 404 1.53 -1.89 22.41
CA SER A 404 1.39 -2.74 23.58
C SER A 404 1.56 -1.96 24.88
N LEU A 405 0.83 -2.35 25.92
CA LEU A 405 0.95 -1.73 27.24
C LEU A 405 2.37 -1.80 27.81
N SER A 406 3.11 -2.87 27.52
CA SER A 406 4.53 -3.00 27.89
C SER A 406 5.41 -1.94 27.22
N GLU A 407 5.16 -1.62 25.95
CA GLU A 407 5.86 -0.56 25.22
C GLU A 407 5.56 0.82 25.81
N ILE A 408 4.31 1.07 26.19
CA ILE A 408 3.91 2.32 26.88
C ILE A 408 4.61 2.43 28.24
N VAL A 409 4.69 1.33 29.00
CA VAL A 409 5.39 1.31 30.29
C VAL A 409 6.88 1.63 30.13
N GLU A 410 7.56 1.06 29.13
CA GLU A 410 8.97 1.39 28.84
C GLU A 410 9.13 2.83 28.38
N TYR A 411 8.24 3.31 27.51
CA TYR A 411 8.23 4.71 27.08
C TYR A 411 8.11 5.68 28.27
N LEU A 412 7.15 5.45 29.17
CA LEU A 412 6.94 6.29 30.36
C LEU A 412 8.14 6.27 31.31
N LYS A 413 8.87 5.14 31.40
CA LYS A 413 10.13 5.08 32.17
C LYS A 413 11.17 6.01 31.60
N GLU A 414 11.41 5.94 30.28
CA GLU A 414 12.43 6.75 29.63
C GLU A 414 12.06 8.23 29.64
N LEU A 415 10.78 8.56 29.45
CA LEU A 415 10.25 9.92 29.53
C LEU A 415 10.49 10.54 30.92
N GLN A 416 10.18 9.80 32.00
CA GLN A 416 10.37 10.29 33.38
C GLN A 416 11.83 10.30 33.82
N LYS A 417 12.68 9.41 33.30
CA LYS A 417 14.14 9.49 33.49
C LYS A 417 14.73 10.72 32.79
N GLY A 418 14.25 11.05 31.58
CA GLY A 418 14.65 12.22 30.83
C GLY A 418 14.25 13.54 31.49
N ARG A 419 13.10 13.56 32.20
CA ARG A 419 12.64 14.71 33.00
C ARG A 419 13.47 14.97 34.26
N ALA A 420 14.21 13.98 34.75
CA ALA A 420 15.05 14.08 35.94
C ALA A 420 16.49 14.56 35.67
N LYS A 421 16.77 15.05 34.45
CA LYS A 421 18.06 15.61 34.06
C LYS A 421 18.04 17.13 34.02
#